data_AF-A0A529XIP9-F1
#
_entry.id   AF-A0A529XIP9-F1
#
_cell.length_a   1.000
_cell.length_b   1.000
_cell.length_c   1.000
_cell.angle_alpha   90.00
_cell.angle_beta   90.00
_cell.angle_gamma   90.00
#
_symmetry.space_group_name_H-M   'P 1'
#
loop_
_entity.id
_entity.type
_entity.pdbx_description
1 polymer ?
#
loop_
_entity_poly.entity_id
_entity_poly.type
_entity_poly.pdbx_seq_one_letter_code
_entity_poly.pdbx_strand_id
1 'polypeptide(L)' 'MIAHTIAHPSAMAAIAFALDCLEPFEIRDYLLAWRRKEDLTPWVEAHEEDTRRALDFSTNQT' A
#
# COMPACT_ATOMS: atom_id res chain seq x y z
N MET A 1 23.13 2.24 14.91
CA MET A 1 21.72 1.99 14.53
C MET A 1 21.47 2.79 13.26
N ILE A 2 21.46 2.13 12.10
CA ILE A 2 21.17 2.83 10.84
C ILE A 2 19.65 2.97 10.78
N ALA A 3 19.15 4.18 11.03
CA ALA A 3 17.75 4.49 10.75
C ALA A 3 17.56 4.33 9.24
N HIS A 4 16.97 3.21 8.81
CA HIS A 4 16.52 3.04 7.44
C HIS A 4 15.49 4.14 7.18
N THR A 5 15.97 5.24 6.61
CA THR A 5 15.11 6.34 6.21
C THR A 5 14.41 5.85 4.96
N ILE A 6 13.25 5.20 5.12
CA ILE A 6 12.40 4.83 3.98
C ILE A 6 12.05 6.16 3.32
N ALA A 7 12.62 6.41 2.14
CA ALA A 7 12.42 7.64 1.43
C ALA A 7 10.92 7.82 1.18
N HIS A 8 10.38 8.97 1.59
CA HIS A 8 8.99 9.27 1.38
C HIS A 8 8.68 9.22 -0.13
N PRO A 9 7.68 8.46 -0.59
CA PRO A 9 7.43 8.26 -2.02
C PRO A 9 7.17 9.58 -2.75
N SER A 10 7.52 9.65 -4.04
CA SER A 10 7.14 10.77 -4.89
C SER A 10 5.61 10.82 -5.09
N ALA A 11 5.08 11.98 -5.49
CA ALA A 11 3.65 12.12 -5.77
C ALA A 11 3.16 11.13 -6.84
N MET A 12 3.98 10.89 -7.86
CA MET A 12 3.67 9.91 -8.92
C MET A 12 3.57 8.49 -8.35
N ALA A 13 4.52 8.09 -7.49
CA ALA A 13 4.53 6.77 -6.87
C ALA A 13 3.33 6.57 -5.93
N ALA A 14 2.97 7.60 -5.16
CA ALA A 14 1.80 7.54 -4.28
C ALA A 14 0.48 7.44 -5.06
N ILE A 15 0.33 8.22 -6.15
CA ILE A 15 -0.86 8.15 -6.99
C ILE A 15 -0.97 6.79 -7.67
N ALA A 16 0.13 6.26 -8.23
CA ALA A 16 0.14 4.94 -8.85
C ALA A 16 -0.28 3.85 -7.86
N PHE A 17 0.34 3.81 -6.67
CA PHE A 17 -0.05 2.86 -5.62
C PHE A 17 -1.53 3.00 -5.24
N ALA A 18 -2.03 4.22 -5.05
CA ALA A 18 -3.42 4.42 -4.67
C ALA A 18 -4.42 3.97 -5.75
N LEU A 19 -4.07 4.07 -7.02
CA LEU A 19 -4.96 3.67 -8.12
C LEU A 19 -4.89 2.17 -8.44
N ASP A 20 -3.69 1.58 -8.31
CA ASP A 20 -3.44 0.21 -8.75
C ASP A 20 -3.57 -0.81 -7.61
N CYS A 21 -3.36 -0.41 -6.35
CA CYS A 21 -3.24 -1.32 -5.21
C CYS A 21 -4.32 -1.19 -4.15
N LEU A 22 -5.06 -0.06 -4.10
CA LEU A 22 -6.01 0.24 -3.03
C LEU A 22 -7.47 0.19 -3.50
N GLU A 23 -8.35 -0.13 -2.56
CA GLU A 23 -9.79 -0.04 -2.80
C GLU A 23 -10.24 1.43 -2.90
N PRO A 24 -11.30 1.76 -3.67
CA PRO A 24 -11.74 3.14 -3.88
C PRO A 24 -12.01 3.95 -2.59
N PHE A 25 -12.43 3.28 -1.51
CA PHE A 25 -12.70 3.93 -0.23
C PHE A 25 -11.43 4.23 0.59
N GLU A 26 -10.29 3.62 0.25
CA GLU A 26 -9.01 3.77 0.95
C GLU A 26 -8.15 4.90 0.36
N ILE A 27 -8.31 5.18 -0.94
CA ILE A 27 -7.51 6.13 -1.73
C ILE A 27 -7.35 7.48 -1.01
N ARG A 28 -8.46 8.05 -0.54
CA ARG A 28 -8.45 9.38 0.09
C ARG A 28 -7.58 9.39 1.35
N ASP A 29 -7.73 8.38 2.19
CA ASP A 29 -7.09 8.35 3.50
C ASP A 29 -5.60 8.01 3.36
N TYR A 30 -5.24 7.12 2.43
CA TYR A 30 -3.85 6.90 2.02
C TYR A 30 -3.18 8.19 1.52
N LEU A 31 -3.81 8.91 0.59
CA LEU A 31 -3.22 10.14 0.03
C LEU A 31 -3.09 11.26 1.08
N LEU A 32 -3.97 11.30 2.08
CA LEU A 32 -3.85 12.21 3.22
C LEU A 32 -2.67 11.83 4.13
N ALA A 33 -2.51 10.54 4.43
CA ALA A 33 -1.36 10.04 5.20
C ALA A 33 -0.05 10.33 4.46
N TRP A 34 -0.01 10.08 3.14
CA TRP A 34 1.13 10.42 2.28
C TRP A 34 1.43 11.91 2.34
N ARG A 35 0.43 12.78 2.12
CA ARG A 35 0.61 14.24 2.16
C ARG A 35 1.18 14.74 3.50
N ARG A 36 0.82 14.08 4.60
CA ARG A 36 1.26 14.43 5.96
C ARG A 36 2.61 13.81 6.33
N LYS A 37 3.20 13.00 5.44
CA LYS A 37 4.42 12.20 5.71
C LYS A 37 4.24 11.26 6.91
N GLU A 38 3.02 10.75 7.07
CA GLU A 38 2.74 9.69 8.02
C GLU A 38 3.37 8.37 7.55
N ASP A 39 3.46 7.41 8.46
CA ASP A 39 3.94 6.07 8.12
C ASP A 39 2.96 5.38 7.15
N LEU A 40 3.49 4.97 6.00
CA LEU A 40 2.71 4.31 4.96
C LEU A 40 2.81 2.79 4.99
N THR A 41 3.66 2.23 5.87
CA THR A 41 3.89 0.78 6.01
C THR A 41 2.59 -0.01 6.15
N PRO A 42 1.58 0.42 6.95
CA PRO A 42 0.34 -0.34 7.11
C PRO A 42 -0.44 -0.55 5.79
N TRP A 43 -0.36 0.40 4.87
CA TRP A 43 -1.06 0.31 3.58
C TRP A 43 -0.39 -0.68 2.64
N VAL A 44 0.94 -0.76 2.69
CA VAL A 44 1.72 -1.71 1.89
C VAL A 44 1.49 -3.13 2.43
N GLU A 45 1.59 -3.32 3.74
CA GLU A 45 1.36 -4.63 4.38
C GLU A 45 -0.06 -5.15 4.15
N ALA A 46 -1.07 -4.28 4.21
CA ALA A 46 -2.45 -4.65 3.91
C ALA A 46 -2.61 -5.15 2.46
N HIS A 47 -2.05 -4.41 1.49
CA HIS A 47 -2.10 -4.80 0.08
C HIS A 47 -1.36 -6.13 -0.19
N GLU A 48 -0.21 -6.34 0.44
CA GLU A 48 0.55 -7.61 0.33
C GLU A 48 -0.26 -8.80 0.88
N GLU A 49 -0.93 -8.61 2.02
CA GLU A 49 -1.77 -9.64 2.63
C GLU A 49 -3.01 -9.96 1.77
N ASP A 50 -3.67 -8.95 1.21
CA ASP A 50 -4.81 -9.14 0.31
C ASP A 50 -4.41 -9.87 -0.97
N THR A 51 -3.26 -9.50 -1.55
CA THR A 51 -2.68 -10.19 -2.71
C THR A 51 -2.36 -11.65 -2.38
N ARG A 52 -1.73 -11.89 -1.22
CA ARG A 52 -1.40 -13.25 -0.75
C ARG A 52 -2.67 -14.11 -0.58
N ARG A 53 -3.71 -13.56 0.05
CA ARG A 53 -5.00 -14.26 0.21
C ARG A 53 -5.64 -14.58 -1.13
N ALA A 54 -5.66 -13.64 -2.07
CA ALA A 54 -6.21 -13.87 -3.41
C ALA A 54 -5.52 -15.04 -4.14
N LEU A 55 -4.19 -15.16 -4.00
CA LEU A 55 -3.41 -16.26 -4.57
C LEU A 55 -3.70 -17.61 -3.87
N ASP A 56 -3.79 -17.61 -2.54
CA ASP A 56 -4.12 -18.83 -1.77
C ASP A 56 -5.53 -19.35 -2.14
N PHE A 57 -6.50 -18.46 -2.33
CA PHE A 57 -7.84 -18.83 -2.80
C PHE A 57 -7.80 -19.42 -4.22
N SER A 58 -7.00 -18.87 -5.13
CA SER A 58 -6.86 -19.38 -6.49
C SER A 58 -6.21 -20.77 -6.54
N THR A 59 -5.30 -21.07 -5.61
CA THR A 59 -4.54 -22.33 -5.60
C THR A 59 -5.35 -23.49 -5.03
N ASN A 60 -6.26 -23.23 -4.09
CA ASN A 60 -7.10 -24.25 -3.46
C ASN A 60 -8.36 -24.66 -4.26
N GLN A 61 -8.54 -24.16 -5.49
CA GLN A 61 -9.66 -24.52 -6.38
C GLN A 61 -9.24 -25.37 -7.61
N THR A 62 -8.02 -25.93 -7.63
CA THR A 62 -7.53 -26.86 -8.66
C THR A 62 -7.32 -28.25 -8.06
#